data_AF-A0A9E8SIT1-F1
#
_entry.id   AF-A0A9E8SIT1-F1
#
_cell.length_a   1.000
_cell.length_b   1.000
_cell.length_c   1.000
_cell.angle_alpha   90.00
_cell.angle_beta   90.00
_cell.angle_gamma   90.00
#
_symmetry.space_group_name_H-M   'P 1'
#
loop_
_entity.id
_entity.type
_entity.pdbx_description
1 polymer ?
#
loop_
_entity_poly.entity_id
_entity_poly.type
_entity_poly.pdbx_seq_one_letter_code
_entity_poly.pdbx_strand_id
1 'polypeptide(L)'
;MGLFTAGIAFTLQELILSVVGSVYIFVVKVYKPGDRIEINGIKGDVIDVDSIYTTMMEIGQWVSSDNYSGRIVKLSNAFVFKGPIYNYSQDFPFIWDEFNLPIKYESDVEMAKTIVIKMASKTLSEYTANSKAQWSNIVNKYYIEDAQLDPTLAIKLTDNWIEFNLRYIVDYKKRRMTKNILNDSIRKGFKATKGKVILASSTLELIKIPELKIDLKQTKI
;
A
#
# COMPACT_ATOMS: atom_id res chain seq x y z
N MET A 1 36.72 26.84 -30.07
CA MET A 1 36.92 25.81 -29.03
C MET A 1 35.78 25.77 -28.02
N GLY A 2 35.34 26.89 -27.42
CA GLY A 2 34.26 26.88 -26.41
C GLY A 2 32.93 26.25 -26.85
N LEU A 3 32.45 26.54 -28.07
CA LEU A 3 31.19 25.97 -28.58
C LEU A 3 31.28 24.46 -28.85
N PHE A 4 32.43 23.99 -29.34
CA PHE A 4 32.69 22.57 -29.62
C PHE A 4 32.79 21.76 -28.31
N THR A 5 33.52 22.29 -27.32
CA THR A 5 33.61 21.70 -25.98
C THR A 5 32.25 21.69 -25.27
N ALA A 6 31.45 22.76 -25.39
CA ALA A 6 30.10 22.81 -24.85
C ALA A 6 29.17 21.76 -25.50
N GLY A 7 29.29 21.56 -26.82
CA GLY A 7 28.53 20.53 -27.54
C GLY A 7 28.86 19.11 -27.06
N ILE A 8 30.14 18.79 -26.85
CA ILE A 8 30.56 17.48 -26.31
C ILE A 8 30.10 17.30 -24.86
N ALA A 9 30.19 18.34 -24.04
CA ALA A 9 29.73 18.27 -22.66
C ALA A 9 28.22 18.02 -22.57
N PHE A 10 27.43 18.65 -23.44
CA PHE A 10 25.99 18.47 -23.49
C PHE A 10 25.58 17.05 -23.88
N THR A 11 26.26 16.44 -24.86
CA THR A 11 25.95 15.06 -25.28
C THR A 11 26.35 14.01 -24.25
N LEU A 12 27.45 14.24 -23.52
CA LEU A 12 27.94 13.33 -22.48
C LEU A 12 27.33 13.57 -21.11
N GLN A 13 26.51 14.61 -20.95
CA GLN A 13 25.99 15.04 -19.66
C GLN A 13 25.31 13.89 -18.91
N GLU A 14 24.46 13.11 -19.57
CA GLU A 14 23.75 12.01 -18.91
C GLU A 14 24.69 10.88 -18.49
N LEU A 15 25.72 10.56 -19.27
CA LEU A 15 26.72 9.56 -18.91
C LEU A 15 27.54 10.00 -17.69
N ILE A 16 27.98 11.26 -17.66
CA ILE A 16 28.70 11.85 -16.53
C ILE A 16 27.82 11.83 -15.28
N LEU A 17 26.57 12.27 -15.40
CA LEU A 17 25.61 12.24 -14.29
C LEU A 17 25.35 10.82 -13.78
N SER A 18 25.34 9.80 -14.65
CA SER A 18 25.19 8.41 -14.21
C SER A 18 26.37 7.90 -13.41
N VAL A 19 27.60 8.25 -13.81
CA VAL A 19 28.81 7.87 -13.05
C VAL A 19 28.85 8.60 -11.71
N VAL A 20 28.54 9.90 -11.69
CA VAL A 20 28.41 10.64 -10.42
C VAL A 20 27.27 10.06 -9.57
N GLY A 21 26.19 9.63 -10.21
CA GLY A 21 25.05 8.98 -9.59
C GLY A 21 25.40 7.66 -8.91
N SER A 22 26.17 6.77 -9.55
CA SER A 22 26.61 5.51 -8.91
C SER A 22 27.47 5.77 -7.69
N VAL A 23 28.42 6.71 -7.78
CA VAL A 23 29.24 7.13 -6.64
C VAL A 23 28.36 7.68 -5.52
N TYR A 24 27.38 8.53 -5.85
CA TYR A 24 26.45 9.08 -4.87
C TYR A 24 25.60 7.98 -4.18
N ILE A 25 25.03 7.05 -4.95
CA ILE A 25 24.27 5.89 -4.41
C ILE A 25 25.14 5.10 -3.44
N PHE A 26 26.39 4.81 -3.81
CA PHE A 26 27.30 4.01 -3.00
C PHE A 26 27.76 4.72 -1.73
N VAL A 27 28.18 5.99 -1.83
CA VAL A 27 28.71 6.78 -0.70
C VAL A 27 27.61 7.13 0.28
N VAL A 28 26.47 7.61 -0.22
CA VAL A 28 25.33 8.05 0.62
C VAL A 28 24.45 6.86 1.03
N LYS A 29 24.63 5.69 0.40
CA LYS A 29 23.86 4.46 0.65
C LYS A 29 22.35 4.69 0.52
N VAL A 30 21.96 5.36 -0.57
CA VAL A 30 20.56 5.71 -0.84
C VAL A 30 19.69 4.45 -0.97
N TYR A 31 20.25 3.42 -1.62
CA TYR A 31 19.72 2.07 -1.67
C TYR A 31 20.85 1.09 -2.03
N LYS A 32 20.59 -0.20 -1.87
CA LYS A 32 21.53 -1.30 -2.19
C LYS A 32 20.81 -2.49 -2.81
N PRO A 33 21.54 -3.44 -3.44
CA PRO A 33 20.96 -4.70 -3.88
C PRO A 33 20.15 -5.38 -2.77
N GLY A 34 18.94 -5.82 -3.13
CA GLY A 34 17.96 -6.39 -2.21
C GLY A 34 16.92 -5.40 -1.67
N ASP A 35 17.16 -4.09 -1.81
CA ASP A 35 16.19 -3.09 -1.37
C ASP A 35 14.99 -3.01 -2.31
N ARG A 36 13.80 -2.77 -1.75
CA ARG A 36 12.60 -2.41 -2.52
C ARG A 36 12.53 -0.90 -2.62
N ILE A 37 12.58 -0.37 -3.83
CA ILE A 37 12.54 1.07 -4.07
C ILE A 37 11.48 1.46 -5.09
N GLU A 38 11.04 2.72 -5.02
CA GLU A 38 10.36 3.42 -6.09
C GLU A 38 11.19 4.65 -6.49
N ILE A 39 11.53 4.71 -7.77
CA ILE A 39 12.24 5.84 -8.37
C ILE A 39 11.57 6.19 -9.69
N ASN A 40 11.22 7.46 -9.86
CA ASN A 40 10.57 7.97 -11.06
C ASN A 40 9.30 7.17 -11.47
N GLY A 41 8.49 6.76 -10.49
CA GLY A 41 7.26 5.98 -10.69
C GLY A 41 7.46 4.50 -11.02
N ILE A 42 8.70 4.02 -11.05
CA ILE A 42 9.03 2.60 -11.28
C ILE A 42 9.35 1.97 -9.93
N LYS A 43 8.60 0.92 -9.59
CA LYS A 43 8.74 0.19 -8.32
C LYS A 43 9.38 -1.17 -8.58
N GLY A 44 10.29 -1.59 -7.71
CA GLY A 44 10.92 -2.88 -7.85
C GLY A 44 11.96 -3.18 -6.78
N ASP A 45 12.49 -4.39 -6.83
CA ASP A 45 13.60 -4.81 -5.99
C ASP A 45 14.92 -4.63 -6.75
N VAL A 46 15.89 -3.97 -6.12
CA VAL A 46 17.21 -3.74 -6.71
C VAL A 46 17.96 -5.07 -6.81
N ILE A 47 18.37 -5.41 -8.04
CA ILE A 47 19.18 -6.58 -8.33
C ILE A 47 20.67 -6.21 -8.24
N ASP A 48 21.04 -5.09 -8.86
CA ASP A 48 22.43 -4.66 -8.98
C ASP A 48 22.53 -3.15 -9.25
N VAL A 49 23.66 -2.54 -8.88
CA VAL A 49 23.99 -1.13 -9.17
C VAL A 49 25.37 -1.10 -9.82
N ASP A 50 25.40 -0.94 -11.14
CA ASP A 50 26.61 -0.79 -11.93
C ASP A 50 27.01 0.70 -12.03
N SER A 51 28.11 1.00 -12.71
CA SER A 51 28.66 2.35 -12.88
C SER A 51 27.68 3.31 -13.56
N ILE A 52 26.85 2.82 -14.48
CA ILE A 52 25.93 3.63 -15.29
C ILE A 52 24.45 3.34 -14.95
N TYR A 53 24.12 2.10 -14.66
CA TYR A 53 22.74 1.65 -14.52
C TYR A 53 22.49 0.91 -13.20
N THR A 54 21.31 1.14 -12.64
CA THR A 54 20.71 0.30 -11.60
C THR A 54 19.75 -0.69 -12.26
N THR A 55 19.92 -1.98 -11.98
CA THR A 55 19.06 -3.05 -12.49
C THR A 55 18.08 -3.46 -11.41
N MET A 56 16.78 -3.53 -11.75
CA MET A 56 15.70 -3.85 -10.80
C MET A 56 14.76 -4.91 -11.38
N MET A 57 14.25 -5.79 -10.50
CA MET A 57 13.08 -6.62 -10.80
C MET A 57 11.82 -5.79 -10.53
N GLU A 58 11.06 -5.48 -11.56
CA GLU A 58 9.90 -4.61 -11.43
C GLU A 58 8.72 -5.33 -10.75
N ILE A 59 8.00 -4.59 -9.91
CA ILE A 59 6.72 -5.00 -9.33
C ILE A 59 5.57 -4.12 -9.85
N GLY A 60 4.40 -4.72 -10.00
CA GLY A 60 3.18 -4.02 -10.42
C GLY A 60 3.00 -3.90 -11.94
N GLN A 61 2.43 -2.78 -12.40
CA GLN A 61 2.08 -2.46 -13.79
C GLN A 61 1.03 -3.40 -14.41
N TRP A 62 1.45 -4.53 -14.97
CA TRP A 62 0.55 -5.51 -15.61
C TRP A 62 -0.17 -6.41 -14.62
N VAL A 63 0.36 -6.51 -13.40
CA VAL A 63 -0.28 -7.19 -12.28
C VAL A 63 -0.70 -6.13 -11.28
N SER A 64 -1.98 -6.11 -10.89
CA SER A 64 -2.56 -5.13 -9.95
C SER A 64 -2.14 -5.36 -8.49
N SER A 65 -0.86 -5.61 -8.24
CA SER A 65 -0.35 -5.98 -6.92
C SER A 65 1.16 -5.80 -6.77
N ASP A 66 1.66 -5.97 -5.54
CA ASP A 66 3.09 -5.91 -5.19
C ASP A 66 3.87 -7.17 -5.65
N ASN A 67 3.39 -7.84 -6.69
CA ASN A 67 4.01 -9.02 -7.29
C ASN A 67 4.94 -8.58 -8.43
N TYR A 68 5.96 -9.40 -8.70
CA TYR A 68 6.82 -9.19 -9.85
C TYR A 68 6.02 -9.23 -11.16
N SER A 69 6.27 -8.26 -12.03
CA SER A 69 5.70 -8.23 -13.38
C SER A 69 6.43 -9.21 -14.32
N GLY A 70 7.57 -9.74 -13.89
CA GLY A 70 8.50 -10.53 -14.71
C GLY A 70 9.42 -9.68 -15.58
N ARG A 71 9.35 -8.35 -15.49
CA ARG A 71 10.22 -7.43 -16.23
C ARG A 71 11.45 -7.06 -15.41
N ILE A 72 12.61 -7.07 -16.05
CA ILE A 72 13.83 -6.48 -15.53
C ILE A 72 13.97 -5.09 -16.14
N VAL A 73 14.13 -4.08 -15.28
CA VAL A 73 14.27 -2.68 -15.70
C VAL A 73 15.69 -2.22 -15.40
N LYS A 74 16.30 -1.52 -16.36
CA LYS A 74 17.58 -0.84 -16.18
C LYS A 74 17.36 0.66 -16.17
N LEU A 75 17.75 1.31 -15.08
CA LEU A 75 17.57 2.73 -14.84
C LEU A 75 18.91 3.43 -14.83
N SER A 76 19.02 4.53 -15.56
CA SER A 76 20.19 5.39 -15.49
C SER A 76 20.39 5.88 -14.06
N ASN A 77 21.60 5.75 -13.52
CA ASN A 77 21.93 6.26 -12.18
C ASN A 77 21.79 7.78 -12.08
N ALA A 78 21.75 8.50 -13.21
CA ALA A 78 21.41 9.93 -13.23
C ALA A 78 20.00 10.21 -12.67
N PHE A 79 19.11 9.22 -12.62
CA PHE A 79 17.76 9.40 -12.07
C PHE A 79 17.73 9.76 -10.59
N VAL A 80 18.80 9.49 -9.82
CA VAL A 80 18.83 9.85 -8.40
C VAL A 80 18.75 11.36 -8.17
N PHE A 81 19.08 12.15 -9.19
CA PHE A 81 19.03 13.61 -9.15
C PHE A 81 17.73 14.19 -9.71
N LYS A 82 16.84 13.37 -10.29
CA LYS A 82 15.63 13.85 -11.00
C LYS A 82 14.37 13.84 -10.13
N GLY A 83 14.42 13.33 -8.89
CA GLY A 83 13.25 13.28 -8.00
C GLY A 83 13.50 12.49 -6.72
N PRO A 84 12.45 12.32 -5.89
CA PRO A 84 12.55 11.54 -4.67
C PRO A 84 12.76 10.05 -4.96
N ILE A 85 13.41 9.39 -4.02
CA ILE A 85 13.59 7.94 -4.01
C ILE A 85 12.90 7.42 -2.76
N TYR A 86 11.89 6.58 -2.95
CA TYR A 86 11.19 5.94 -1.84
C TYR A 86 11.84 4.58 -1.60
N ASN A 87 12.44 4.37 -0.43
CA ASN A 87 13.00 3.09 -0.03
C ASN A 87 12.08 2.44 1.01
N TYR A 88 11.54 1.27 0.68
CA TYR A 88 10.56 0.55 1.51
C TYR A 88 11.20 -0.47 2.45
N SER A 89 12.53 -0.63 2.41
CA SER A 89 13.23 -1.73 3.08
C SER A 89 14.55 -1.36 3.75
N GLN A 90 14.87 -0.07 3.86
CA GLN A 90 16.18 0.40 4.32
C GLN A 90 16.47 0.02 5.78
N ASP A 91 15.91 0.79 6.72
CA ASP A 91 16.07 0.58 8.16
C ASP A 91 14.74 0.14 8.81
N PHE A 92 13.65 0.18 8.04
CA PHE A 92 12.32 -0.28 8.44
C PHE A 92 11.97 -1.54 7.64
N PRO A 93 11.93 -2.74 8.24
CA PRO A 93 11.54 -3.94 7.52
C PRO A 93 10.01 -4.06 7.36
N PHE A 94 9.26 -3.01 7.71
CA PHE A 94 7.80 -2.99 7.71
C PHE A 94 7.24 -1.67 7.21
N ILE A 95 6.02 -1.75 6.72
CA ILE A 95 5.19 -0.60 6.32
C ILE A 95 3.85 -0.68 7.06
N TRP A 96 3.18 0.45 7.18
CA TRP A 96 1.77 0.46 7.56
C TRP A 96 0.93 0.17 6.32
N ASP A 97 0.03 -0.80 6.46
CA ASP A 97 -1.00 -1.09 5.46
C ASP A 97 -2.37 -0.95 6.12
N GLU A 98 -3.37 -0.70 5.28
CA GLU A 98 -4.74 -0.54 5.72
C GLU A 98 -5.74 -1.10 4.72
N PHE A 99 -6.91 -1.45 5.23
CA PHE A 99 -8.06 -1.73 4.38
C PHE A 99 -9.38 -1.47 5.09
N ASN A 100 -10.38 -1.20 4.25
CA ASN A 100 -11.72 -0.87 4.70
C ASN A 100 -12.61 -2.11 4.67
N LEU A 101 -13.41 -2.27 5.71
CA LEU A 101 -14.43 -3.30 5.86
C LEU A 101 -15.78 -2.58 5.99
N PRO A 102 -16.67 -2.72 5.01
CA PRO A 102 -17.99 -2.11 5.09
C PRO A 102 -18.90 -2.99 5.95
N ILE A 103 -19.43 -2.44 7.05
CA ILE A 103 -20.29 -3.12 8.02
C ILE A 103 -21.70 -2.53 7.95
N LYS A 104 -22.73 -3.37 7.82
CA LYS A 104 -24.13 -2.90 7.82
C LYS A 104 -24.48 -2.21 9.13
N TYR A 105 -25.29 -1.15 9.06
CA TYR A 105 -25.77 -0.41 10.24
C TYR A 105 -26.57 -1.28 11.22
N GLU A 106 -27.26 -2.31 10.73
CA GLU A 106 -28.03 -3.25 11.54
C GLU A 106 -27.15 -4.29 12.25
N SER A 107 -25.85 -4.32 11.98
CA SER A 107 -24.92 -5.24 12.63
C SER A 107 -24.62 -4.82 14.07
N ASP A 108 -24.27 -5.79 14.90
CA ASP A 108 -23.67 -5.54 16.21
C ASP A 108 -22.24 -4.98 16.02
N VAL A 109 -22.13 -3.65 16.09
CA VAL A 109 -20.90 -2.91 15.81
C VAL A 109 -19.79 -3.24 16.81
N GLU A 110 -20.12 -3.37 18.10
CA GLU A 110 -19.14 -3.68 19.15
C GLU A 110 -18.61 -5.11 19.02
N MET A 111 -19.49 -6.06 18.67
CA MET A 111 -19.07 -7.41 18.33
C MET A 111 -18.18 -7.44 17.09
N ALA A 112 -18.54 -6.69 16.05
CA ALA A 112 -17.74 -6.59 14.83
C ALA A 112 -16.33 -6.06 15.12
N LYS A 113 -16.20 -4.97 15.90
CA LYS A 113 -14.90 -4.40 16.33
C LYS A 113 -14.06 -5.45 17.04
N THR A 114 -14.66 -6.12 18.01
CA THR A 114 -13.98 -7.13 18.83
C THR A 114 -13.44 -8.26 17.96
N ILE A 115 -14.23 -8.74 16.99
CA ILE A 115 -13.81 -9.80 16.07
C ILE A 115 -12.64 -9.32 15.21
N VAL A 116 -12.74 -8.13 14.60
CA VAL A 116 -11.71 -7.60 13.70
C VAL A 116 -10.38 -7.42 14.43
N ILE A 117 -10.39 -6.71 15.56
CA ILE A 117 -9.16 -6.47 16.36
C ILE A 117 -8.58 -7.79 16.86
N LYS A 118 -9.41 -8.73 17.34
CA LYS A 118 -8.94 -10.04 17.82
C LYS A 118 -8.27 -10.85 16.71
N MET A 119 -8.86 -10.89 15.52
CA MET A 119 -8.29 -11.64 14.40
C MET A 119 -7.00 -10.98 13.89
N ALA A 120 -6.97 -9.65 13.79
CA ALA A 120 -5.78 -8.90 13.41
C ALA A 120 -4.63 -9.11 14.40
N SER A 121 -4.90 -8.89 15.70
CA SER A 121 -3.92 -9.06 16.77
C SER A 121 -3.39 -10.50 16.84
N LYS A 122 -4.26 -11.50 16.67
CA LYS A 122 -3.83 -12.91 16.63
C LYS A 122 -2.89 -13.17 15.46
N THR A 123 -3.26 -12.72 14.27
CA THR A 123 -2.52 -12.98 13.02
C THR A 123 -1.16 -12.27 13.01
N LEU A 124 -1.09 -11.08 13.60
CA LEU A 124 0.10 -10.22 13.56
C LEU A 124 0.90 -10.22 14.86
N SER A 125 0.51 -11.01 15.86
CA SER A 125 1.10 -11.01 17.21
C SER A 125 2.63 -11.16 17.19
N GLU A 126 3.13 -12.22 16.55
CA GLU A 126 4.57 -12.51 16.44
C GLU A 126 5.30 -11.40 15.70
N TYR A 127 4.75 -10.94 14.57
CA TYR A 127 5.35 -9.89 13.76
C TYR A 127 5.44 -8.56 14.51
N THR A 128 4.37 -8.20 15.23
CA THR A 128 4.28 -6.95 16.00
C THR A 128 5.25 -6.99 17.19
N ALA A 129 5.34 -8.13 17.89
CA ALA A 129 6.27 -8.30 19.01
C ALA A 129 7.74 -8.17 18.54
N ASN A 130 8.10 -8.83 17.45
CA ASN A 130 9.44 -8.74 16.87
C ASN A 130 9.76 -7.32 16.38
N SER A 131 8.78 -6.65 15.76
CA SER A 131 8.96 -5.29 15.26
C SER A 131 9.11 -4.28 16.39
N LYS A 132 8.34 -4.41 17.49
CA LYS A 132 8.47 -3.56 18.70
C LYS A 132 9.87 -3.62 19.31
N ALA A 133 10.49 -4.80 19.34
CA ALA A 133 11.85 -4.96 19.87
C ALA A 133 12.91 -4.18 19.06
N GLN A 134 12.69 -4.02 17.75
CA GLN A 134 13.58 -3.28 16.86
C GLN A 134 13.20 -1.80 16.75
N TRP A 135 11.93 -1.45 17.01
CA TRP A 135 11.36 -0.13 16.81
C TRP A 135 12.03 0.96 17.65
N SER A 136 12.37 0.67 18.90
CA SER A 136 13.03 1.64 19.79
C SER A 136 14.37 2.13 19.23
N ASN A 137 15.16 1.24 18.60
CA ASN A 137 16.41 1.62 17.96
C ASN A 137 16.18 2.57 16.77
N ILE A 138 15.09 2.37 16.05
CA ILE A 138 14.73 3.15 14.87
C ILE A 138 14.19 4.52 15.27
N VAL A 139 13.30 4.59 16.26
CA VAL A 139 12.80 5.84 16.85
C VAL A 139 13.96 6.72 17.30
N ASN A 140 14.94 6.14 18.01
CA ASN A 140 16.13 6.85 18.46
C ASN A 140 17.05 7.28 17.30
N LYS A 141 17.19 6.45 16.26
CA LYS A 141 18.03 6.77 15.08
C LYS A 141 17.46 7.93 14.27
N TYR A 142 16.14 8.00 14.11
CA TYR A 142 15.47 8.96 13.22
C TYR A 142 14.75 10.10 13.93
N TYR A 143 14.70 10.10 15.28
CA TYR A 143 14.00 11.11 16.08
C TYR A 143 12.53 11.27 15.67
N ILE A 144 11.87 10.16 15.34
CA ILE A 144 10.45 10.12 14.96
C ILE A 144 9.56 9.87 16.18
N GLU A 145 8.27 10.18 16.06
CA GLU A 145 7.28 9.83 17.08
C GLU A 145 7.19 8.30 17.27
N ASP A 146 6.98 7.87 18.51
CA ASP A 146 6.74 6.46 18.83
C ASP A 146 5.35 6.04 18.35
N ALA A 147 5.29 5.59 17.10
CA ALA A 147 4.05 5.19 16.46
C ALA A 147 3.48 3.88 17.02
N GLN A 148 2.16 3.80 17.11
CA GLN A 148 1.48 2.57 17.51
C GLN A 148 1.65 1.47 16.45
N LEU A 149 2.29 0.37 16.85
CA LEU A 149 2.54 -0.80 16.00
C LEU A 149 1.43 -1.85 16.09
N ASP A 150 0.66 -1.86 17.19
CA ASP A 150 -0.47 -2.77 17.32
C ASP A 150 -1.57 -2.43 16.30
N PRO A 151 -2.31 -3.44 15.79
CA PRO A 151 -3.41 -3.19 14.88
C PRO A 151 -4.46 -2.27 15.50
N THR A 152 -4.80 -1.19 14.81
CA THR A 152 -5.81 -0.21 15.24
C THR A 152 -7.02 -0.24 14.31
N LEU A 153 -8.20 0.00 14.87
CA LEU A 153 -9.44 0.05 14.10
C LEU A 153 -10.08 1.43 14.25
N ALA A 154 -10.18 2.17 13.14
CA ALA A 154 -10.93 3.40 13.07
C ALA A 154 -12.33 3.15 12.47
N ILE A 155 -13.29 4.00 12.82
CA ILE A 155 -14.67 3.92 12.33
C ILE A 155 -15.02 5.21 11.63
N LYS A 156 -15.67 5.09 10.48
CA LYS A 156 -16.26 6.21 9.76
C LYS A 156 -17.70 5.86 9.39
N LEU A 157 -18.63 6.76 9.67
CA LEU A 157 -20.02 6.62 9.24
C LEU A 157 -20.12 7.11 7.78
N THR A 158 -20.75 6.32 6.91
CA THR A 158 -21.04 6.67 5.51
C THR A 158 -22.54 6.62 5.24
N ASP A 159 -22.99 7.08 4.08
CA ASP A 159 -24.42 7.08 3.74
C ASP A 159 -25.03 5.66 3.70
N ASN A 160 -24.21 4.65 3.40
CA ASN A 160 -24.69 3.29 3.11
C ASN A 160 -24.25 2.24 4.16
N TRP A 161 -23.19 2.49 4.92
CA TRP A 161 -22.63 1.55 5.90
C TRP A 161 -21.71 2.23 6.93
N ILE A 162 -21.37 1.49 7.98
CA ILE A 162 -20.29 1.83 8.90
C ILE A 162 -18.98 1.28 8.31
N GLU A 163 -18.05 2.16 7.98
CA GLU A 163 -16.75 1.78 7.44
C GLU A 163 -15.74 1.57 8.57
N PHE A 164 -15.23 0.35 8.66
CA PHE A 164 -14.12 0.01 9.56
C PHE A 164 -12.81 0.07 8.78
N ASN A 165 -11.91 0.97 9.18
CA ASN A 165 -10.56 1.04 8.64
C ASN A 165 -9.60 0.33 9.60
N LEU A 166 -9.12 -0.85 9.20
CA LEU A 166 -8.13 -1.60 9.96
C LEU A 166 -6.73 -1.20 9.47
N ARG A 167 -5.94 -0.60 10.36
CA ARG A 167 -4.54 -0.24 10.12
C ARG A 167 -3.61 -1.17 10.90
N TYR A 168 -2.55 -1.64 10.26
CA TYR A 168 -1.59 -2.58 10.86
C TYR A 168 -0.22 -2.46 10.20
N ILE A 169 0.81 -2.98 10.88
CA ILE A 169 2.16 -3.12 10.29
C ILE A 169 2.36 -4.48 9.61
N VAL A 170 3.13 -4.49 8.53
CA VAL A 170 3.43 -5.70 7.76
C VAL A 170 4.74 -5.57 7.01
N ASP A 171 5.39 -6.71 6.77
CA ASP A 171 6.54 -6.81 5.88
C ASP A 171 6.17 -6.34 4.47
N TYR A 172 6.98 -5.46 3.91
CA TYR A 172 6.76 -4.85 2.59
C TYR A 172 6.66 -5.88 1.44
N LYS A 173 7.21 -7.10 1.62
CA LYS A 173 7.08 -8.22 0.67
C LYS A 173 5.82 -9.06 0.89
N LYS A 174 5.24 -9.03 2.10
CA LYS A 174 4.10 -9.88 2.49
C LYS A 174 2.76 -9.14 2.54
N ARG A 175 2.73 -7.83 2.24
CA ARG A 175 1.52 -6.99 2.29
C ARG A 175 0.26 -7.68 1.73
N ARG A 176 0.29 -8.13 0.47
CA ARG A 176 -0.84 -8.81 -0.18
C ARG A 176 -1.25 -10.11 0.52
N MET A 177 -0.28 -10.95 0.87
CA MET A 177 -0.53 -12.25 1.49
C MET A 177 -1.17 -12.07 2.87
N THR A 178 -0.62 -11.18 3.68
CA THR A 178 -1.15 -10.85 5.01
C THR A 178 -2.55 -10.26 4.90
N LYS A 179 -2.78 -9.31 3.99
CA LYS A 179 -4.11 -8.73 3.74
C LYS A 179 -5.14 -9.80 3.35
N ASN A 180 -4.75 -10.79 2.55
CA ASN A 180 -5.62 -11.92 2.21
C ASN A 180 -5.95 -12.80 3.43
N ILE A 181 -4.94 -13.15 4.24
CA ILE A 181 -5.12 -13.94 5.46
C ILE A 181 -6.04 -13.22 6.46
N LEU A 182 -5.86 -11.91 6.64
CA LEU A 182 -6.69 -11.07 7.50
C LEU A 182 -8.13 -11.04 6.99
N ASN A 183 -8.34 -10.77 5.71
CA ASN A 183 -9.68 -10.76 5.11
C ASN A 183 -10.39 -12.10 5.27
N ASP A 184 -9.71 -13.23 5.01
CA ASP A 184 -10.32 -14.55 5.17
C ASP A 184 -10.63 -14.88 6.64
N SER A 185 -9.73 -14.54 7.56
CA SER A 185 -9.92 -14.77 9.00
C SER A 185 -11.06 -13.94 9.57
N ILE A 186 -11.16 -12.67 9.18
CA ILE A 186 -12.25 -11.76 9.58
C ILE A 186 -13.58 -12.24 8.99
N ARG A 187 -13.61 -12.60 7.69
CA ARG A 187 -14.79 -13.16 7.02
C ARG A 187 -15.31 -14.41 7.74
N LYS A 188 -14.42 -15.33 8.13
CA LYS A 188 -14.77 -16.52 8.91
C LYS A 188 -15.32 -16.14 10.29
N GLY A 189 -14.70 -15.15 10.95
CA GLY A 189 -15.17 -14.59 12.22
C GLY A 189 -16.59 -14.04 12.13
N PHE A 190 -16.89 -13.24 11.11
CA PHE A 190 -18.23 -12.71 10.87
C PHE A 190 -19.25 -13.81 10.56
N LYS A 191 -18.90 -14.80 9.72
CA LYS A 191 -19.79 -15.93 9.43
C LYS A 191 -20.16 -16.73 10.69
N ALA A 192 -19.23 -16.87 11.64
CA ALA A 192 -19.48 -17.57 12.90
C ALA A 192 -20.50 -16.87 13.81
N THR A 193 -20.77 -15.57 13.59
CA THR A 193 -21.78 -14.81 14.35
C THR A 193 -23.23 -15.14 13.97
N LYS A 194 -23.45 -16.00 12.97
CA LYS A 194 -24.78 -16.40 12.48
C LYS A 194 -25.67 -15.20 12.11
N GLY A 195 -25.09 -14.16 11.51
CA GLY A 195 -25.82 -13.01 10.98
C GLY A 195 -25.90 -11.79 11.90
N LYS A 196 -25.29 -11.83 13.10
CA LYS A 196 -25.18 -10.62 13.94
C LYS A 196 -24.25 -9.57 13.36
N VAL A 197 -23.24 -9.99 12.58
CA VAL A 197 -22.34 -9.10 11.86
C VAL A 197 -22.41 -9.43 10.38
N ILE A 198 -22.76 -8.44 9.56
CA ILE A 198 -22.95 -8.60 8.12
C ILE A 198 -22.12 -7.55 7.38
N LEU A 199 -21.33 -8.01 6.41
CA LEU A 199 -20.65 -7.12 5.47
C LEU A 199 -21.68 -6.42 4.59
N ALA A 200 -21.58 -5.10 4.47
CA ALA A 200 -22.47 -4.35 3.61
C ALA A 200 -22.15 -4.59 2.13
N SER A 201 -23.19 -4.64 1.31
CA SER A 201 -23.14 -4.43 -0.14
C SER A 201 -23.69 -3.03 -0.43
N SER A 202 -23.50 -2.51 -1.64
CA SER A 202 -24.19 -1.28 -2.04
C SER A 202 -25.69 -1.44 -1.85
N THR A 203 -26.29 -0.59 -1.03
CA THR A 203 -27.73 -0.54 -0.80
C THR A 203 -28.29 0.52 -1.73
N LEU A 204 -29.24 0.14 -2.60
CA LEU A 204 -29.99 1.09 -3.41
C LEU A 204 -31.36 1.25 -2.78
N GLU A 205 -31.67 2.44 -2.29
CA GLU A 205 -33.00 2.76 -1.79
C GLU A 205 -33.90 3.10 -2.98
N LEU A 206 -34.89 2.23 -3.26
CA LEU A 206 -35.93 2.51 -4.24
C LEU A 206 -36.98 3.44 -3.61
N ILE A 207 -36.86 4.74 -3.87
CA ILE A 207 -37.88 5.71 -3.46
C ILE A 207 -39.16 5.39 -4.22
N LYS A 208 -40.20 4.94 -3.48
CA LYS A 208 -41.60 4.69 -3.87
C LYS A 208 -41.88 4.70 -5.39
N ILE A 209 -42.26 3.55 -5.93
CA ILE A 209 -42.90 3.46 -7.25
C ILE A 209 -44.12 4.40 -7.24
N PRO A 210 -44.21 5.39 -8.15
CA PRO A 210 -45.34 6.30 -8.16
C PRO A 210 -46.64 5.51 -8.38
N GLU A 211 -47.67 5.82 -7.59
CA GLU A 211 -49.01 5.27 -7.81
C GLU A 211 -49.53 5.73 -9.18
N LEU A 212 -49.53 4.82 -10.15
CA LEU A 212 -50.13 5.03 -11.47
C LEU A 212 -51.65 5.15 -11.31
N LYS A 213 -52.15 6.39 -11.17
CA LYS A 213 -53.58 6.68 -11.32
C LYS A 213 -53.96 6.57 -12.79
N ILE A 214 -54.42 5.38 -13.19
CA ILE A 214 -54.99 5.16 -14.52
C ILE A 214 -56.41 5.71 -14.50
N ASP A 215 -56.59 6.92 -15.05
CA ASP A 215 -57.93 7.48 -15.28
C ASP A 215 -58.50 6.88 -16.57
N LEU A 216 -59.22 5.76 -16.43
CA LEU A 216 -59.96 5.14 -17.53
C LEU A 216 -61.16 6.04 -17.85
N LYS A 217 -60.96 7.05 -18.71
CA LYS A 217 -62.08 7.71 -19.38
C LYS A 217 -62.84 6.67 -20.19
N GLN A 218 -64.01 6.27 -19.70
CA GLN A 218 -64.98 5.50 -20.47
C GLN A 218 -65.39 6.33 -21.69
N THR A 219 -64.82 6.01 -22.85
CA THR A 219 -65.36 6.44 -24.13
C THR A 219 -66.67 5.68 -24.33
N LYS A 220 -67.80 6.29 -23.94
CA LYS A 220 -69.11 5.82 -24.39
C LYS A 220 -69.27 6.20 -25.87
N ILE A 221 -69.71 5.19 -26.61
CA ILE A 221 -69.98 5.06 -28.04
C ILE A 221 -70.78 6.24 -28.58
#